data_AF-X1HKI9-F1
#
_entry.id   AF-X1HKI9-F1
#
_cell.length_a   1.000
_cell.length_b   1.000
_cell.length_c   1.000
_cell.angle_alpha   90.00
_cell.angle_beta   90.00
_cell.angle_gamma   90.00
#
_symmetry.space_group_name_H-M   'P 1'
#
loop_
_entity.id
_entity.type
_entity.pdbx_description
1 polymer ?
#
loop_
_entity_poly.entity_id
_entity_poly.type
_entity_poly.pdbx_seq_one_letter_code
_entity_poly.pdbx_strand_id
1 'polypeptide(L)'
;TLLKKLNEITHLEIIKLIKKEINLAKNKTHNQEKVLIIDAALIYEAKIDRLMDKIIAVYIDEDEQIKRLIKRNNLSKEGALQRIKSQMPMKEKVKMADYVIDNSSSLDETKEQVEKIWKKLVSRIS
;
A
#
# COMPACT_ATOMS: atom_id res chain seq x y z
N THR A 1 -10.78 -18.91 -10.04
CA THR A 1 -10.33 -19.59 -8.80
C THR A 1 -11.24 -19.22 -7.64
N LEU A 2 -11.27 -20.00 -6.56
CA LEU A 2 -12.04 -19.67 -5.34
C LEU A 2 -11.63 -18.30 -4.76
N LEU A 3 -10.33 -17.98 -4.81
CA LEU A 3 -9.79 -16.68 -4.42
C LEU A 3 -10.42 -15.52 -5.20
N LYS A 4 -10.62 -15.67 -6.51
CA LYS A 4 -11.25 -14.62 -7.33
C LYS A 4 -12.71 -14.36 -6.92
N LYS A 5 -13.48 -15.43 -6.67
CA LYS A 5 -14.88 -15.31 -6.20
C LYS A 5 -14.96 -14.67 -4.80
N LEU A 6 -14.05 -15.05 -3.90
CA LEU A 6 -13.96 -14.44 -2.57
C LEU A 6 -13.63 -12.95 -2.66
N ASN A 7 -12.66 -12.60 -3.51
CA ASN A 7 -12.28 -11.21 -3.76
C ASN A 7 -13.45 -10.41 -4.34
N GLU A 8 -14.19 -10.94 -5.31
CA GLU A 8 -15.36 -10.25 -5.89
C GLU A 8 -16.43 -9.91 -4.84
N ILE A 9 -16.71 -10.81 -3.91
CA ILE A 9 -17.68 -10.57 -2.81
C ILE A 9 -17.13 -9.55 -1.81
N THR A 10 -15.88 -9.73 -1.40
CA THR A 10 -15.27 -8.93 -0.32
C THR A 10 -14.91 -7.51 -0.77
N HIS A 11 -14.52 -7.30 -2.02
CA HIS A 11 -14.07 -5.99 -2.51
C HIS A 11 -15.15 -4.92 -2.38
N LEU A 12 -16.42 -5.25 -2.69
CA LEU A 12 -17.51 -4.29 -2.55
C LEU A 12 -17.69 -3.84 -1.10
N GLU A 13 -17.59 -4.75 -0.15
CA GLU A 13 -17.75 -4.43 1.26
C GLU A 13 -16.53 -3.69 1.82
N ILE A 14 -15.32 -4.09 1.43
CA ILE A 14 -14.08 -3.39 1.77
C ILE A 14 -14.12 -1.95 1.26
N ILE A 15 -14.56 -1.72 0.02
CA ILE A 15 -14.72 -0.37 -0.56
C ILE A 15 -15.69 0.47 0.29
N LYS A 16 -16.84 -0.10 0.69
CA LYS A 16 -17.81 0.62 1.53
C LYS A 16 -17.21 0.99 2.88
N LEU A 17 -16.50 0.06 3.52
CA LEU A 17 -15.86 0.29 4.80
C LEU A 17 -14.78 1.38 4.70
N ILE A 18 -13.91 1.32 3.69
CA ILE A 18 -12.90 2.36 3.46
C ILE A 18 -13.56 3.72 3.24
N LYS A 19 -14.61 3.82 2.42
CA LYS A 19 -15.35 5.08 2.22
C LYS A 19 -15.96 5.59 3.53
N LYS A 20 -16.51 4.70 4.34
CA LYS A 20 -17.08 5.05 5.65
C LYS A 20 -15.99 5.60 6.57
N GLU A 21 -14.84 4.94 6.67
CA GLU A 21 -13.71 5.40 7.49
C GLU A 21 -13.16 6.75 7.00
N ILE A 22 -13.01 6.94 5.69
CA ILE A 22 -12.61 8.23 5.10
C ILE A 22 -13.58 9.34 5.52
N ASN A 23 -14.90 9.10 5.41
CA ASN A 23 -15.91 10.08 5.78
C ASN A 23 -15.92 10.36 7.30
N LEU A 24 -15.74 9.33 8.13
CA LEU A 24 -15.64 9.49 9.58
C LEU A 24 -14.42 10.31 9.97
N ALA A 25 -13.26 10.05 9.37
CA ALA A 25 -12.03 10.81 9.61
C ALA A 25 -12.20 12.29 9.21
N LYS A 26 -12.78 12.53 8.03
CA LYS A 26 -13.13 13.88 7.55
C LYS A 26 -14.06 14.63 8.52
N ASN A 27 -15.10 13.95 9.01
CA ASN A 27 -16.06 14.55 9.93
C ASN A 27 -15.45 14.84 11.31
N LYS A 28 -14.71 13.88 11.89
CA LYS A 28 -14.06 14.05 13.21
C LYS A 28 -13.11 15.25 13.22
N THR A 29 -12.38 15.43 12.12
CA THR A 29 -11.39 16.49 11.99
C THR A 29 -12.00 17.79 11.49
N HIS A 30 -13.31 17.86 11.25
CA HIS A 30 -13.99 18.99 10.60
C HIS A 30 -13.29 19.40 9.28
N ASN A 31 -12.78 18.42 8.52
CA ASN A 31 -11.94 18.61 7.34
C ASN A 31 -10.66 19.44 7.58
N GLN A 32 -10.16 19.50 8.81
CA GLN A 32 -8.91 20.21 9.15
C GLN A 32 -7.67 19.34 8.91
N GLU A 33 -7.81 18.00 8.90
CA GLU A 33 -6.70 17.14 8.51
C GLU A 33 -6.40 17.28 7.02
N LYS A 34 -5.15 17.64 6.73
CA LYS A 34 -4.67 17.86 5.36
C LYS A 34 -4.36 16.54 4.63
N VAL A 35 -4.04 15.47 5.36
CA VAL A 35 -3.60 14.19 4.75
C VAL A 35 -4.14 13.02 5.56
N LEU A 36 -4.79 12.07 4.86
CA LEU A 36 -5.20 10.77 5.39
C LEU A 36 -4.37 9.67 4.73
N ILE A 37 -3.72 8.82 5.52
CA ILE A 37 -2.92 7.70 5.02
C ILE A 37 -3.74 6.41 5.12
N ILE A 38 -3.89 5.71 4.00
CA ILE A 38 -4.57 4.41 3.92
C ILE A 38 -3.51 3.35 3.58
N ASP A 39 -3.22 2.46 4.52
CA ASP A 39 -2.33 1.32 4.29
C ASP A 39 -3.12 0.09 3.82
N ALA A 40 -2.84 -0.38 2.62
CA ALA A 40 -3.43 -1.57 2.05
C ALA A 40 -2.48 -2.28 1.08
N ALA A 41 -2.35 -3.61 1.22
CA ALA A 41 -1.51 -4.40 0.33
C ALA A 41 -2.10 -4.57 -1.09
N LEU A 42 -3.44 -4.55 -1.19
CA LEU A 42 -4.21 -4.91 -2.40
C LEU A 42 -4.89 -3.68 -3.04
N ILE A 43 -4.20 -2.54 -3.12
CA ILE A 43 -4.81 -1.29 -3.61
C ILE A 43 -5.33 -1.43 -5.05
N TYR A 44 -4.51 -1.96 -5.96
CA TYR A 44 -4.85 -2.08 -7.38
C TYR A 44 -5.77 -3.28 -7.63
N GLU A 45 -5.54 -4.39 -6.94
CA GLU A 45 -6.34 -5.61 -7.05
C GLU A 45 -7.77 -5.36 -6.57
N ALA A 46 -7.95 -4.58 -5.51
CA ALA A 46 -9.25 -4.16 -4.99
C ALA A 46 -9.87 -2.97 -5.73
N LYS A 47 -9.16 -2.37 -6.70
CA LYS A 47 -9.58 -1.16 -7.43
C LYS A 47 -9.93 0.02 -6.51
N ILE A 48 -9.22 0.13 -5.38
CA ILE A 48 -9.38 1.22 -4.40
C ILE A 48 -8.41 2.38 -4.66
N ASP A 49 -7.51 2.23 -5.63
CA ASP A 49 -6.64 3.29 -6.16
C ASP A 49 -7.41 4.57 -6.48
N ARG A 50 -8.63 4.43 -7.02
CA ARG A 50 -9.52 5.55 -7.41
C ARG A 50 -10.06 6.36 -6.23
N LEU A 51 -9.88 5.89 -5.00
CA LEU A 51 -10.29 6.60 -3.79
C LEU A 51 -9.17 7.46 -3.20
N MET A 52 -7.99 7.45 -3.82
CA MET A 52 -6.77 8.09 -3.32
C MET A 52 -6.30 9.18 -4.30
N ASP A 53 -5.82 10.31 -3.77
CA ASP A 53 -5.24 11.39 -4.59
C ASP A 53 -3.79 11.10 -5.00
N LYS A 54 -3.08 10.35 -4.15
CA LYS A 54 -1.68 9.96 -4.30
C LYS A 54 -1.48 8.54 -3.79
N ILE A 55 -0.69 7.75 -4.52
CA ILE A 55 -0.30 6.39 -4.14
C ILE A 55 1.21 6.34 -3.89
N ILE A 56 1.60 5.74 -2.78
CA ILE A 56 3.00 5.51 -2.41
C ILE A 56 3.25 3.99 -2.46
N ALA A 57 4.19 3.55 -3.30
CA ALA A 57 4.64 2.17 -3.33
C ALA A 57 5.93 2.01 -2.51
N VAL A 58 5.95 1.03 -1.61
CA VAL A 58 7.17 0.63 -0.91
C VAL A 58 7.80 -0.54 -1.67
N TYR A 59 8.95 -0.26 -2.28
CA TYR A 59 9.72 -1.20 -3.08
C TYR A 59 10.78 -1.90 -2.22
N ILE A 60 11.07 -3.14 -2.57
CA ILE A 60 12.25 -3.88 -2.14
C ILE A 60 12.53 -4.96 -3.20
N ASP A 61 13.79 -5.35 -3.35
CA ASP A 61 14.16 -6.43 -4.26
C ASP A 61 13.48 -7.75 -3.89
N GLU A 62 13.10 -8.54 -4.90
CA GLU A 62 12.29 -9.75 -4.72
C GLU A 62 12.96 -10.78 -3.80
N ASP A 63 14.28 -10.98 -3.93
CA ASP A 63 15.04 -11.89 -3.08
C ASP A 63 14.99 -11.48 -1.60
N GLU A 64 15.09 -10.18 -1.34
CA GLU A 64 15.03 -9.64 0.02
C GLU A 64 13.58 -9.64 0.55
N GLN A 65 12.60 -9.40 -0.33
CA GLN A 65 11.18 -9.54 -0.03
C GLN A 65 10.87 -10.96 0.47
N ILE A 66 11.38 -11.98 -0.24
CA ILE A 66 11.21 -13.40 0.11
C ILE A 66 11.85 -13.69 1.47
N LYS A 67 13.11 -13.28 1.68
CA LYS A 67 13.82 -13.49 2.96
C LYS A 67 13.06 -12.89 4.13
N ARG A 68 12.58 -11.65 4.00
CA ARG A 68 11.81 -10.95 5.04
C ARG A 68 10.45 -11.62 5.28
N LEU A 69 9.75 -12.07 4.23
CA LEU A 69 8.50 -12.82 4.34
C LEU A 69 8.68 -14.15 5.09
N ILE A 70 9.70 -14.93 4.74
CA ILE A 70 10.02 -16.19 5.42
C ILE A 70 10.30 -15.93 6.90
N LYS A 71 11.18 -14.97 7.21
CA LYS A 71 11.57 -14.63 8.58
C LYS A 71 10.39 -14.15 9.43
N ARG A 72 9.51 -13.31 8.87
CA ARG A 72 8.38 -12.72 9.60
C ARG A 72 7.21 -13.67 9.77
N ASN A 73 6.90 -14.47 8.76
CA ASN A 73 5.68 -15.28 8.71
C ASN A 73 5.94 -16.78 8.91
N ASN A 74 7.19 -17.18 9.14
CA ASN A 74 7.62 -18.57 9.31
C ASN A 74 7.16 -19.49 8.16
N LEU A 75 7.26 -18.99 6.93
CA LEU A 75 6.79 -19.66 5.70
C LEU A 75 7.92 -20.44 5.02
N SER A 76 7.56 -21.47 4.24
CA SER A 76 8.50 -22.04 3.26
C SER A 76 8.78 -21.06 2.13
N LYS A 77 9.87 -21.27 1.39
CA LYS A 77 10.21 -20.46 0.21
C LYS A 77 9.09 -20.50 -0.84
N GLU A 78 8.50 -21.67 -1.05
CA GLU A 78 7.38 -21.87 -1.98
C GLU A 78 6.14 -21.08 -1.52
N GLY A 79 5.83 -21.10 -0.23
CA GLY A 79 4.71 -20.34 0.34
C GLY A 79 4.91 -18.83 0.22
N ALA A 80 6.12 -18.33 0.44
CA ALA A 80 6.46 -16.91 0.23
C ALA A 80 6.30 -16.52 -1.25
N LEU A 81 6.83 -17.33 -2.17
CA LEU A 81 6.71 -17.12 -3.61
C LEU A 81 5.25 -17.14 -4.10
N GLN A 82 4.44 -18.09 -3.62
CA GLN A 82 3.01 -18.13 -3.95
C GLN A 82 2.29 -16.86 -3.50
N ARG A 83 2.63 -16.34 -2.32
CA ARG A 83 2.04 -15.10 -1.80
C ARG A 83 2.44 -13.88 -2.62
N ILE A 84 3.70 -13.77 -3.02
CA ILE A 84 4.18 -12.69 -3.89
C ILE A 84 3.49 -12.77 -5.26
N LYS A 85 3.44 -13.97 -5.87
CA LYS A 85 2.81 -14.21 -7.18
C LYS A 85 1.29 -14.07 -7.20
N SER A 86 0.64 -14.09 -6.03
CA SER A 86 -0.81 -13.88 -5.91
C SER A 86 -1.24 -12.42 -6.06
N GLN A 87 -0.27 -11.50 -6.08
CA GLN A 87 -0.46 -10.06 -6.17
C GLN A 87 0.12 -9.51 -7.48
N MET A 88 -0.21 -8.26 -7.79
CA MET A 88 0.42 -7.54 -8.89
C MET A 88 1.94 -7.49 -8.68
N PRO A 89 2.75 -7.76 -9.73
CA PRO A 89 4.20 -7.67 -9.65
C PRO A 89 4.64 -6.30 -9.12
N MET A 90 5.61 -6.30 -8.20
CA MET A 90 6.10 -5.05 -7.59
C MET A 90 6.58 -4.04 -8.64
N LYS A 91 7.23 -4.51 -9.70
CA LYS A 91 7.68 -3.66 -10.83
C LYS A 91 6.54 -2.94 -11.54
N GLU A 92 5.35 -3.54 -11.62
CA GLU A 92 4.17 -2.90 -12.19
C GLU A 92 3.56 -1.91 -11.20
N LYS A 93 3.47 -2.30 -9.92
CA LYS A 93 2.99 -1.45 -8.82
C LYS A 93 3.77 -0.14 -8.72
N VAL A 94 5.11 -0.22 -8.83
CA VAL A 94 6.02 0.93 -8.82
C VAL A 94 5.76 1.89 -9.99
N LYS A 95 5.43 1.38 -11.19
CA LYS A 95 5.13 2.23 -12.36
C LYS A 95 3.82 3.00 -12.23
N MET A 96 2.89 2.50 -11.42
CA MET A 96 1.56 3.07 -11.23
C MET A 96 1.49 4.02 -10.02
N ALA A 97 2.53 4.08 -9.20
CA ALA A 97 2.56 4.90 -7.99
C ALA A 97 3.07 6.32 -8.27
N ASP A 98 2.54 7.31 -7.56
CA ASP A 98 3.02 8.69 -7.61
C ASP A 98 4.38 8.86 -6.93
N TYR A 99 4.63 8.06 -5.90
CA TYR A 99 5.88 8.05 -5.15
C TYR A 99 6.33 6.62 -4.87
N VAL A 100 7.64 6.44 -4.79
CA VAL A 100 8.27 5.16 -4.50
C VAL A 100 9.22 5.37 -3.33
N ILE A 101 9.14 4.48 -2.35
CA ILE A 101 10.10 4.38 -1.25
C ILE A 101 10.88 3.09 -1.46
N ASP A 102 12.18 3.20 -1.68
CA ASP A 102 13.07 2.05 -1.74
C ASP A 102 13.48 1.64 -0.33
N ASN A 103 13.11 0.42 0.08
CA ASN A 103 13.37 -0.16 1.38
C ASN A 103 14.43 -1.28 1.32
N SER A 104 15.24 -1.31 0.25
CA SER A 104 16.40 -2.21 0.10
C SER A 104 17.60 -1.77 0.96
N SER A 105 17.68 -0.50 1.36
CA SER A 105 18.81 0.05 2.13
C SER A 105 18.56 0.09 3.66
N SER A 106 19.24 1.02 4.34
CA SER A 106 19.12 1.26 5.78
C SER A 106 17.78 1.89 6.17
N LEU A 107 17.37 1.72 7.44
CA LEU A 107 16.16 2.34 7.97
C LEU A 107 16.23 3.87 7.89
N ASP A 108 17.42 4.45 8.04
CA ASP A 108 17.59 5.91 8.03
C ASP A 108 17.42 6.48 6.61
N GLU A 109 17.93 5.80 5.57
CA GLU A 109 17.61 6.16 4.18
C GLU A 109 16.11 6.06 3.87
N THR A 110 15.43 5.04 4.40
CA THR A 110 13.97 4.92 4.27
C THR A 110 13.27 6.11 4.95
N LYS A 111 13.70 6.52 6.15
CA LYS A 111 13.13 7.69 6.85
C LYS A 111 13.33 8.97 6.04
N GLU A 112 14.52 9.19 5.49
CA GLU A 112 14.81 10.37 4.66
C GLU A 112 13.89 10.45 3.42
N GLN A 113 13.66 9.31 2.75
CA GLN A 113 12.72 9.22 1.64
C GLN A 113 11.29 9.55 2.08
N VAL A 114 10.83 8.98 3.21
CA VAL A 114 9.51 9.27 3.79
C VAL A 114 9.37 10.76 4.10
N GLU A 115 10.34 11.37 4.77
CA GLU A 115 10.30 12.80 5.11
C GLU A 115 10.24 13.68 3.86
N LYS A 116 11.01 13.35 2.82
CA LYS A 116 11.00 14.09 1.56
C LYS A 116 9.64 14.01 0.87
N ILE A 117 9.00 12.85 0.86
CA ILE A 117 7.65 12.68 0.32
C ILE A 117 6.64 13.43 1.19
N TRP A 118 6.73 13.31 2.50
CA TRP A 118 5.84 13.99 3.45
C TRP A 118 5.86 15.50 3.28
N LYS A 119 7.04 16.11 3.17
CA LYS A 119 7.19 17.56 2.90
C LYS A 119 6.49 17.96 1.60
N LYS A 120 6.57 17.16 0.54
CA LYS A 120 5.87 17.42 -0.73
C LYS A 120 4.35 17.31 -0.61
N LEU A 121 3.87 16.35 0.19
CA LEU A 121 2.44 16.15 0.42
C LEU A 121 1.85 17.31 1.22
N VAL A 122 2.50 17.74 2.30
CA VAL A 122 1.98 18.81 3.17
C VAL A 122 2.15 20.20 2.57
N SER A 123 3.26 20.47 1.85
CA SER A 123 3.51 21.79 1.24
C SER A 123 2.56 22.13 0.10
N ARG A 124 2.01 21.14 -0.62
CA ARG A 124 1.02 21.36 -1.68
C ARG A 124 -0.40 21.64 -1.17
N ILE A 125 -0.61 21.54 0.14
CA ILE A 125 -1.92 21.71 0.83
C ILE A 125 -1.87 22.94 1.75
N SER A 126 -0.84 23.78 1.62
CA SER A 126 -0.73 25.08 2.30
C SER A 126 -0.83 26.18 1.28
#